data_AF-A0A7S2GTW0-F1
#
_entry.id   AF-A0A7S2GTW0-F1
#
_cell.length_a   1.000
_cell.length_b   1.000
_cell.length_c   1.000
_cell.angle_alpha   90.00
_cell.angle_beta   90.00
_cell.angle_gamma   90.00
#
_symmetry.space_group_name_H-M   'P 1'
#
loop_
_entity.id
_entity.type
_entity.pdbx_description
1 polymer ?
#
loop_
_entity_poly.entity_id
_entity_poly.type
_entity_poly.pdbx_seq_one_letter_code
_entity_poly.pdbx_strand_id
1 'polypeptide(L)'
;ESYSSTVSMDGCSFTFNSAATSGGGVYIITSTVSMDWCSFTSNSAKRYGGGVFCQSSTISMDGCSFVAKSDAWPLSGDAVYSVTSTTNVSNTYFNSTDGNQVEDGTSYAVSYSSVCPAGEYGVCVADGNFRSCKLNQCFTCPIGKYRKEAGAASESECLSCDLGKFNNQSAASTCSVCGPGHYASDASGDGVPSMAIACFKCPAGKYHDGTGYECSSCAAGKFSSQGSANCTACSGGKYSPSTG
;
A
#
# COMPACT_ATOMS: atom_id res chain seq x y z
N GLU A 1 -29.61 39.85 -5.77
CA GLU A 1 -28.17 39.86 -6.08
C GLU A 1 -27.59 38.51 -5.68
N SER A 2 -26.93 37.81 -6.59
CA SER A 2 -26.29 36.53 -6.31
C SER A 2 -24.91 36.80 -5.71
N TYR A 3 -24.82 36.82 -4.38
CA TYR A 3 -23.56 36.97 -3.65
C TYR A 3 -22.75 35.67 -3.74
N SER A 4 -22.10 35.43 -4.87
CA SER A 4 -21.09 34.38 -4.97
C SER A 4 -19.76 34.94 -4.49
N SER A 5 -19.25 34.40 -3.39
CA SER A 5 -17.89 34.66 -2.95
C SER A 5 -16.99 33.49 -3.32
N THR A 6 -15.74 33.78 -3.68
CA THR A 6 -14.70 32.77 -3.88
C THR A 6 -13.76 32.82 -2.68
N VAL A 7 -13.56 31.68 -2.02
CA VAL A 7 -12.67 31.55 -0.86
C VAL A 7 -11.67 30.44 -1.11
N SER A 8 -10.41 30.70 -0.81
CA SER A 8 -9.35 29.69 -0.82
C SER A 8 -8.79 29.53 0.58
N MET A 9 -8.63 28.28 1.00
CA MET A 9 -8.07 27.87 2.28
C MET A 9 -6.93 26.89 2.00
N ASP A 10 -5.71 27.24 2.41
CA ASP A 10 -4.50 26.43 2.22
C ASP A 10 -3.85 26.16 3.58
N GLY A 11 -3.57 24.90 3.90
CA GLY A 11 -2.93 24.48 5.15
C GLY A 11 -3.70 24.85 6.43
N CYS A 12 -5.00 25.17 6.31
CA CYS A 12 -5.79 25.64 7.45
C CYS A 12 -6.13 24.47 8.39
N SER A 13 -6.17 24.75 9.69
CA SER A 13 -6.54 23.74 10.71
C SER A 13 -7.79 24.17 11.46
N PHE A 14 -8.85 23.39 11.28
CA PHE A 14 -10.11 23.52 11.98
C PHE A 14 -10.14 22.42 13.05
N THR A 15 -10.02 22.81 14.32
CA THR A 15 -9.98 21.86 15.43
C THR A 15 -11.03 22.18 16.47
N PHE A 16 -11.74 21.15 16.95
CA PHE A 16 -12.71 21.26 18.05
C PHE A 16 -13.84 22.27 17.83
N ASN A 17 -14.18 22.60 16.58
CA ASN A 17 -15.28 23.50 16.30
C ASN A 17 -16.63 22.76 16.38
N SER A 18 -17.68 23.46 16.82
CA SER A 18 -19.00 22.87 17.04
C SER A 18 -20.11 23.79 16.53
N ALA A 19 -21.01 23.24 15.71
CA ALA A 19 -22.19 23.93 15.22
C ALA A 19 -23.48 23.31 15.77
N ALA A 20 -24.46 24.16 16.07
CA ALA A 20 -25.77 23.72 16.54
C ALA A 20 -26.61 23.01 15.46
N THR A 21 -26.27 23.20 14.19
CA THR A 21 -26.99 22.67 13.03
C THR A 21 -26.02 22.04 12.05
N SER A 22 -25.19 22.84 11.37
CA SER A 22 -24.36 22.33 10.28
C SER A 22 -23.01 23.06 10.16
N GLY A 23 -22.03 22.39 9.53
CA GLY A 23 -20.74 23.00 9.18
C GLY A 23 -19.89 23.25 10.42
N GLY A 24 -19.59 22.20 11.17
CA GLY A 24 -18.89 22.31 12.44
C GLY A 24 -17.55 23.02 12.32
N GLY A 25 -16.75 22.70 11.30
CA GLY A 25 -15.54 23.44 10.95
C GLY A 25 -15.81 24.57 9.97
N VAL A 26 -16.44 24.26 8.84
CA VAL A 26 -16.69 25.22 7.76
C VAL A 26 -18.12 25.08 7.24
N TYR A 27 -18.78 26.23 7.03
CA TYR A 27 -20.15 26.33 6.54
C TYR A 27 -20.20 27.16 5.25
N ILE A 28 -20.70 26.56 4.17
CA ILE A 28 -20.65 27.13 2.81
C ILE A 28 -22.05 27.14 2.21
N ILE A 29 -22.49 28.31 1.75
CA ILE A 29 -23.72 28.49 0.95
C ILE A 29 -23.44 29.40 -0.24
N THR A 30 -24.01 29.08 -1.39
CA THR A 30 -24.00 29.91 -2.62
C THR A 30 -22.62 30.45 -2.96
N SER A 31 -21.57 29.64 -2.77
CA SER A 31 -20.18 30.07 -2.89
C SER A 31 -19.32 29.02 -3.59
N THR A 32 -18.10 29.43 -3.96
CA THR A 32 -17.07 28.53 -4.49
C THR A 32 -15.91 28.50 -3.51
N VAL A 33 -15.52 27.30 -3.07
CA VAL A 33 -14.49 27.13 -2.04
C VAL A 33 -13.47 26.08 -2.47
N SER A 34 -12.19 26.43 -2.39
CA SER A 34 -11.08 25.49 -2.48
C SER A 34 -10.43 25.30 -1.10
N MET A 35 -10.17 24.05 -0.75
CA MET A 35 -9.48 23.63 0.47
C MET A 35 -8.31 22.73 0.07
N ASP A 36 -7.10 23.23 0.26
CA ASP A 36 -5.88 22.50 -0.03
C ASP A 36 -5.16 22.23 1.28
N TRP A 37 -4.76 20.97 1.53
CA TRP A 37 -3.99 20.54 2.71
C TRP A 37 -4.61 20.96 4.05
N CYS A 38 -5.93 21.10 4.10
CA CYS A 38 -6.63 21.52 5.30
C CYS A 38 -6.90 20.33 6.23
N SER A 39 -6.80 20.56 7.54
CA SER A 39 -7.12 19.56 8.57
C SER A 39 -8.39 19.93 9.32
N PHE A 40 -9.29 18.97 9.47
CA PHE A 40 -10.56 19.07 10.16
C PHE A 40 -10.57 18.02 11.28
N THR A 41 -10.11 18.38 12.48
CA THR A 41 -9.99 17.43 13.59
C THR A 41 -10.99 17.72 14.69
N SER A 42 -11.77 16.72 15.09
CA SER A 42 -12.77 16.82 16.16
C SER A 42 -13.79 17.95 15.97
N ASN A 43 -14.11 18.31 14.72
CA ASN A 43 -15.21 19.23 14.43
C ASN A 43 -16.55 18.48 14.44
N SER A 44 -17.62 19.15 14.87
CA SER A 44 -18.93 18.52 15.03
C SER A 44 -20.10 19.43 14.67
N ALA A 45 -21.19 18.85 14.18
CA ALA A 45 -22.44 19.54 13.94
C ALA A 45 -23.62 18.64 14.31
N LYS A 46 -24.69 19.19 14.90
CA LYS A 46 -25.82 18.36 15.36
C LYS A 46 -26.67 17.73 14.24
N ARG A 47 -26.56 18.21 13.00
CA ARG A 47 -27.35 17.69 11.86
C ARG A 47 -26.50 17.30 10.65
N TYR A 48 -25.69 18.21 10.10
CA TYR A 48 -25.05 17.96 8.80
C TYR A 48 -23.63 18.54 8.72
N GLY A 49 -22.65 17.79 8.20
CA GLY A 49 -21.34 18.36 7.90
C GLY A 49 -20.55 18.73 9.15
N GLY A 50 -20.17 17.75 9.96
CA GLY A 50 -19.37 17.94 11.17
C GLY A 50 -18.03 18.62 10.89
N GLY A 51 -17.36 18.27 9.79
CA GLY A 51 -16.22 19.02 9.27
C GLY A 51 -16.69 20.17 8.38
N VAL A 52 -17.33 19.83 7.27
CA VAL A 52 -17.76 20.80 6.25
C VAL A 52 -19.22 20.59 5.87
N PHE A 53 -19.98 21.67 5.82
CA PHE A 53 -21.30 21.70 5.20
C PHE A 53 -21.28 22.59 3.95
N CYS A 54 -21.85 22.08 2.85
CA CYS A 54 -21.84 22.72 1.54
C CYS A 54 -23.23 22.69 0.89
N GLN A 55 -23.86 23.84 0.66
CA GLN A 55 -25.17 23.93 0.02
C GLN A 55 -25.18 24.86 -1.19
N SER A 56 -25.74 24.39 -2.31
CA SER A 56 -25.87 25.17 -3.56
C SER A 56 -24.54 25.84 -3.95
N SER A 57 -23.45 25.10 -3.79
CA SER A 57 -22.07 25.60 -3.84
C SER A 57 -21.17 24.65 -4.61
N THR A 58 -19.95 25.09 -4.93
CA THR A 58 -18.89 24.20 -5.44
C THR A 58 -17.77 24.13 -4.41
N ILE A 59 -17.42 22.92 -4.00
CA ILE A 59 -16.29 22.68 -3.11
C ILE A 59 -15.24 21.79 -3.79
N SER A 60 -13.98 22.17 -3.66
CA SER A 60 -12.82 21.34 -4.02
C SER A 60 -11.97 21.11 -2.78
N MET A 61 -11.71 19.86 -2.44
CA MET A 61 -10.85 19.45 -1.32
C MET A 61 -9.70 18.61 -1.84
N ASP A 62 -8.47 19.10 -1.75
CA ASP A 62 -7.27 18.35 -2.10
C ASP A 62 -6.33 18.17 -0.90
N GLY A 63 -5.81 16.97 -0.69
CA GLY A 63 -4.84 16.71 0.39
C GLY A 63 -5.38 16.92 1.80
N CYS A 64 -6.69 17.05 1.96
CA CYS A 64 -7.30 17.40 3.24
C CYS A 64 -7.38 16.19 4.19
N SER A 65 -7.56 16.42 5.47
CA SER A 65 -7.72 15.37 6.47
C SER A 65 -8.90 15.67 7.37
N PHE A 66 -9.87 14.77 7.43
CA PHE A 66 -11.04 14.86 8.28
C PHE A 66 -10.96 13.77 9.34
N VAL A 67 -10.77 14.15 10.59
CA VAL A 67 -10.67 13.24 11.72
C VAL A 67 -11.79 13.57 12.71
N ALA A 68 -12.79 12.70 12.85
CA ALA A 68 -13.87 12.92 13.79
C ALA A 68 -13.45 12.63 15.24
N LYS A 69 -14.28 13.06 16.19
CA LYS A 69 -14.13 12.71 17.61
C LYS A 69 -14.69 11.30 17.84
N SER A 70 -13.98 10.48 18.63
CA SER A 70 -14.35 9.09 18.96
C SER A 70 -15.69 8.91 19.68
N ASP A 71 -16.28 10.00 20.20
CA ASP A 71 -17.48 9.98 21.06
C ASP A 71 -18.60 10.86 20.48
N ALA A 72 -18.53 11.19 19.18
CA ALA A 72 -19.61 11.89 18.49
C ALA A 72 -20.87 11.00 18.51
N TRP A 73 -22.03 11.61 18.75
CA TRP A 73 -23.29 10.88 18.72
C TRP A 73 -23.51 10.36 17.28
N PRO A 74 -24.11 9.18 17.07
CA PRO A 74 -24.28 8.54 15.75
C PRO A 74 -25.17 9.31 14.74
N LEU A 75 -25.57 10.55 15.07
CA LEU A 75 -26.38 11.48 14.28
C LEU A 75 -25.70 12.85 14.10
N SER A 76 -24.44 12.99 14.53
CA SER A 76 -23.66 14.22 14.36
C SER A 76 -23.18 14.23 12.91
N GLY A 77 -23.64 15.19 12.10
CA GLY A 77 -23.53 15.15 10.65
C GLY A 77 -22.15 14.75 10.12
N ASP A 78 -22.16 14.02 9.01
CA ASP A 78 -21.02 13.48 8.25
C ASP A 78 -19.81 14.42 8.19
N ALA A 79 -18.60 13.88 8.01
CA ALA A 79 -17.38 14.70 7.94
C ALA A 79 -17.51 15.80 6.87
N VAL A 80 -18.11 15.48 5.73
CA VAL A 80 -18.57 16.44 4.73
C VAL A 80 -20.04 16.17 4.41
N TYR A 81 -20.86 17.21 4.40
CA TYR A 81 -22.23 17.11 3.89
C TYR A 81 -22.42 18.12 2.75
N SER A 82 -22.91 17.64 1.62
CA SER A 82 -23.09 18.40 0.40
C SER A 82 -24.49 18.21 -0.17
N VAL A 83 -25.22 19.30 -0.39
CA VAL A 83 -26.58 19.24 -0.90
C VAL A 83 -26.78 20.22 -2.03
N THR A 84 -27.30 19.74 -3.17
CA THR A 84 -27.49 20.54 -4.39
C THR A 84 -26.20 21.27 -4.81
N SER A 85 -25.06 20.64 -4.59
CA SER A 85 -23.72 21.21 -4.71
C SER A 85 -22.85 20.32 -5.59
N THR A 86 -21.71 20.84 -6.04
CA THR A 86 -20.67 20.05 -6.71
C THR A 86 -19.54 19.79 -5.72
N THR A 87 -19.27 18.52 -5.42
CA THR A 87 -18.20 18.11 -4.49
C THR A 87 -17.06 17.43 -5.23
N ASN A 88 -15.92 18.11 -5.33
CA ASN A 88 -14.69 17.53 -5.82
C ASN A 88 -13.80 17.22 -4.62
N VAL A 89 -13.44 15.96 -4.44
CA VAL A 89 -12.50 15.53 -3.41
C VAL A 89 -11.28 14.93 -4.11
N SER A 90 -10.09 15.08 -3.57
CA SER A 90 -8.89 14.38 -4.02
C SER A 90 -7.88 14.29 -2.89
N ASN A 91 -7.10 13.21 -2.85
CA ASN A 91 -6.01 13.02 -1.89
C ASN A 91 -6.42 13.25 -0.42
N THR A 92 -7.71 13.11 -0.11
CA THR A 92 -8.29 13.54 1.16
C THR A 92 -8.54 12.33 2.04
N TYR A 93 -8.06 12.40 3.27
CA TYR A 93 -8.19 11.37 4.28
C TYR A 93 -9.45 11.62 5.12
N PHE A 94 -10.29 10.59 5.30
CA PHE A 94 -11.43 10.63 6.22
C PHE A 94 -11.27 9.55 7.28
N ASN A 95 -11.32 9.95 8.54
CA ASN A 95 -11.22 9.14 9.75
C ASN A 95 -12.36 9.49 10.69
N SER A 96 -13.58 9.10 10.33
CA SER A 96 -14.71 9.12 11.26
C SER A 96 -15.15 7.70 11.60
N THR A 97 -15.53 7.50 12.86
CA THR A 97 -16.11 6.26 13.37
C THR A 97 -17.57 6.06 12.95
N ASP A 98 -18.20 7.07 12.34
CA ASP A 98 -19.60 7.05 11.93
C ASP A 98 -19.78 6.77 10.42
N GLY A 99 -20.93 6.18 10.06
CA GLY A 99 -21.29 5.88 8.67
C GLY A 99 -21.44 7.14 7.80
N ASN A 100 -21.22 6.96 6.49
CA ASN A 100 -21.13 7.95 5.41
C ASN A 100 -20.23 9.17 5.72
N GLN A 101 -18.98 9.13 5.26
CA GLN A 101 -18.01 10.21 5.52
C GLN A 101 -18.30 11.47 4.68
N VAL A 102 -19.02 11.29 3.58
CA VAL A 102 -19.47 12.33 2.66
C VAL A 102 -20.89 11.99 2.25
N GLU A 103 -21.89 12.80 2.57
CA GLU A 103 -23.25 12.68 2.01
C GLU A 103 -23.42 13.73 0.91
N ASP A 104 -23.61 13.28 -0.34
CA ASP A 104 -23.84 14.15 -1.50
C ASP A 104 -25.16 13.76 -2.20
N GLY A 105 -26.05 14.73 -2.34
CA GLY A 105 -27.33 14.56 -3.06
C GLY A 105 -27.17 14.31 -4.58
N THR A 106 -25.97 14.40 -5.15
CA THR A 106 -25.70 14.11 -6.57
C THR A 106 -24.33 13.48 -6.79
N SER A 107 -24.32 12.22 -7.26
CA SER A 107 -23.21 11.46 -7.86
C SER A 107 -21.80 11.60 -7.24
N TYR A 108 -21.40 10.57 -6.49
CA TYR A 108 -20.04 10.37 -6.01
C TYR A 108 -19.03 10.23 -7.15
N ALA A 109 -18.03 11.11 -7.17
CA ALA A 109 -16.72 10.77 -7.70
C ALA A 109 -15.69 11.50 -6.86
N VAL A 110 -15.29 10.90 -5.74
CA VAL A 110 -13.89 10.58 -5.45
C VAL A 110 -13.81 9.76 -4.17
N SER A 111 -13.08 8.65 -4.22
CA SER A 111 -12.63 7.93 -3.04
C SER A 111 -11.10 7.86 -3.03
N TYR A 112 -10.49 8.27 -1.94
CA TYR A 112 -9.13 7.86 -1.54
C TYR A 112 -9.30 7.13 -0.21
N SER A 113 -9.59 5.82 -0.25
CA SER A 113 -9.98 5.07 0.97
C SER A 113 -9.22 3.76 1.20
N SER A 114 -8.17 3.46 0.41
CA SER A 114 -7.37 2.26 0.63
C SER A 114 -5.87 2.55 0.53
N VAL A 115 -5.11 2.03 1.50
CA VAL A 115 -3.69 1.73 1.29
C VAL A 115 -3.58 0.58 0.28
N CYS A 116 -2.62 0.62 -0.64
CA CYS A 116 -2.39 -0.52 -1.53
C CYS A 116 -2.09 -1.77 -0.70
N PRO A 117 -2.72 -2.93 -0.98
CA PRO A 117 -2.55 -4.13 -0.17
C PRO A 117 -1.10 -4.63 -0.17
N ALA A 118 -0.79 -5.56 0.73
CA ALA A 118 0.49 -6.28 0.67
C ALA A 118 0.70 -6.87 -0.73
N GLY A 119 1.93 -6.76 -1.24
CA GLY A 119 2.28 -7.10 -2.61
C GLY A 119 2.09 -5.98 -3.63
N GLU A 120 1.43 -4.87 -3.28
CA GLU A 120 1.18 -3.75 -4.20
C GLU A 120 1.78 -2.45 -3.68
N TYR A 121 2.00 -1.51 -4.61
CA TYR A 121 2.41 -0.14 -4.35
C TYR A 121 1.56 0.81 -5.16
N GLY A 122 1.39 2.05 -4.73
CA GLY A 122 0.64 3.04 -5.50
C GLY A 122 1.14 4.44 -5.24
N VAL A 123 0.56 5.42 -5.89
CA VAL A 123 0.83 6.82 -5.56
C VAL A 123 0.04 7.14 -4.30
N CYS A 124 0.74 7.23 -3.17
CA CYS A 124 0.15 7.46 -1.85
C CYS A 124 0.65 8.77 -1.25
N VAL A 125 -0.25 9.50 -0.58
CA VAL A 125 0.11 10.63 0.28
C VAL A 125 0.32 10.13 1.70
N ALA A 126 1.37 10.64 2.36
CA ALA A 126 1.69 10.33 3.75
C ALA A 126 1.76 11.63 4.57
N ASP A 127 0.95 11.75 5.62
CA ASP A 127 1.05 12.80 6.64
C ASP A 127 1.04 12.15 8.04
N GLY A 128 2.15 12.27 8.77
CA GLY A 128 2.37 11.58 10.04
C GLY A 128 2.20 10.05 9.93
N ASN A 129 1.19 9.50 10.63
CA ASN A 129 0.84 8.06 10.62
C ASN A 129 -0.16 7.67 9.51
N PHE A 130 -0.68 8.62 8.74
CA PHE A 130 -1.74 8.36 7.76
C PHE A 130 -1.16 8.16 6.37
N ARG A 131 -1.54 7.05 5.72
CA ARG A 131 -1.20 6.74 4.32
C ARG A 131 -2.50 6.52 3.56
N SER A 132 -2.72 7.29 2.50
CA SER A 132 -3.88 7.11 1.60
C SER A 132 -3.39 7.04 0.16
N CYS A 133 -3.86 6.05 -0.59
CA CYS A 133 -3.48 5.86 -1.98
C CYS A 133 -4.67 6.15 -2.90
N LYS A 134 -4.37 6.56 -4.14
CA LYS A 134 -5.40 6.80 -5.14
C LYS A 134 -6.12 5.49 -5.50
N LEU A 135 -7.46 5.50 -5.42
CA LEU A 135 -8.27 4.31 -5.72
C LEU A 135 -7.99 3.82 -7.15
N ASN A 136 -7.85 2.51 -7.30
CA ASN A 136 -7.51 1.83 -8.57
C ASN A 136 -6.17 2.27 -9.20
N GLN A 137 -5.25 2.85 -8.42
CA GLN A 137 -3.87 3.13 -8.84
C GLN A 137 -2.85 2.39 -7.99
N CYS A 138 -3.18 1.15 -7.64
CA CYS A 138 -2.22 0.21 -7.09
C CYS A 138 -1.64 -0.63 -8.24
N PHE A 139 -0.33 -0.77 -8.20
CA PHE A 139 0.50 -1.52 -9.12
C PHE A 139 1.11 -2.68 -8.35
N THR A 140 1.21 -3.83 -9.01
CA THR A 140 1.78 -5.02 -8.38
C THR A 140 3.29 -4.88 -8.25
N CYS A 141 3.86 -5.22 -7.09
CA CYS A 141 5.30 -5.44 -6.99
C CYS A 141 5.71 -6.51 -8.03
N PRO A 142 6.80 -6.28 -8.78
CA PRO A 142 7.24 -7.20 -9.83
C PRO A 142 7.77 -8.51 -9.24
N ILE A 143 7.87 -9.55 -10.08
CA ILE A 143 8.52 -10.82 -9.73
C ILE A 143 9.94 -10.58 -9.21
N GLY A 144 10.41 -11.44 -8.31
CA GLY A 144 11.68 -11.25 -7.60
C GLY A 144 11.64 -10.16 -6.53
N LYS A 145 10.53 -9.41 -6.41
CA LYS A 145 10.25 -8.52 -5.28
C LYS A 145 8.95 -8.94 -4.57
N TYR A 146 8.72 -8.38 -3.39
CA TYR A 146 7.53 -8.57 -2.58
C TYR A 146 7.26 -7.34 -1.72
N ARG A 147 6.06 -7.26 -1.14
CA ARG A 147 5.77 -6.26 -0.10
C ARG A 147 4.95 -6.88 1.01
N LYS A 148 5.54 -7.00 2.20
CA LYS A 148 4.90 -7.64 3.36
C LYS A 148 3.69 -6.86 3.88
N GLU A 149 3.80 -5.54 3.93
CA GLU A 149 2.84 -4.65 4.59
C GLU A 149 2.18 -3.72 3.57
N ALA A 150 0.89 -3.46 3.74
CA ALA A 150 0.13 -2.53 2.90
C ALA A 150 0.70 -1.10 2.94
N GLY A 151 0.40 -0.30 1.92
CA GLY A 151 0.65 1.15 1.89
C GLY A 151 2.01 1.56 1.32
N ALA A 152 2.64 0.72 0.50
CA ALA A 152 3.82 1.13 -0.26
C ALA A 152 3.47 2.29 -1.20
N ALA A 153 4.23 3.39 -1.12
CA ALA A 153 3.97 4.61 -1.88
C ALA A 153 4.73 4.67 -3.22
N SER A 154 5.55 3.66 -3.52
CA SER A 154 6.30 3.55 -4.78
C SER A 154 6.87 2.15 -4.96
N GLU A 155 7.34 1.83 -6.17
CA GLU A 155 7.93 0.51 -6.46
C GLU A 155 9.24 0.26 -5.67
N SER A 156 9.96 1.31 -5.30
CA SER A 156 11.20 1.17 -4.51
C SER A 156 10.95 0.63 -3.10
N GLU A 157 9.70 0.71 -2.63
CA GLU A 157 9.25 0.13 -1.37
C GLU A 157 8.91 -1.37 -1.49
N CYS A 158 8.89 -1.94 -2.69
CA CYS A 158 8.88 -3.38 -2.91
C CYS A 158 10.26 -3.96 -2.58
N LEU A 159 10.32 -4.85 -1.60
CA LEU A 159 11.54 -5.50 -1.13
C LEU A 159 11.95 -6.60 -2.10
N SER A 160 13.23 -6.66 -2.47
CA SER A 160 13.76 -7.77 -3.26
C SER A 160 13.75 -9.07 -2.46
N CYS A 161 13.58 -10.21 -3.13
CA CYS A 161 13.84 -11.50 -2.50
C CYS A 161 15.31 -11.58 -2.11
N ASP A 162 15.57 -11.75 -0.81
CA ASP A 162 16.91 -11.94 -0.26
C ASP A 162 17.52 -13.27 -0.70
N LEU A 163 18.81 -13.43 -0.42
CA LEU A 163 19.61 -14.61 -0.73
C LEU A 163 18.89 -15.92 -0.40
N GLY A 164 18.89 -16.83 -1.37
CA GLY A 164 18.27 -18.15 -1.23
C GLY A 164 16.74 -18.13 -1.15
N LYS A 165 16.09 -17.00 -1.45
CA LYS A 165 14.64 -16.90 -1.61
C LYS A 165 14.29 -16.44 -3.01
N PHE A 166 13.10 -16.78 -3.47
CA PHE A 166 12.60 -16.42 -4.79
C PHE A 166 11.11 -16.07 -4.76
N ASN A 167 10.66 -15.37 -5.80
CA ASN A 167 9.24 -15.13 -6.05
C ASN A 167 8.98 -15.05 -7.56
N ASN A 168 8.12 -15.94 -8.08
CA ASN A 168 7.71 -15.96 -9.48
C ASN A 168 6.33 -15.31 -9.74
N GLN A 169 5.70 -14.72 -8.72
CA GLN A 169 4.37 -14.13 -8.82
C GLN A 169 4.44 -12.61 -8.66
N SER A 170 3.79 -11.86 -9.55
CA SER A 170 3.52 -10.45 -9.27
C SER A 170 2.57 -10.33 -8.07
N ALA A 171 2.62 -9.18 -7.39
CA ALA A 171 1.79 -8.91 -6.20
C ALA A 171 2.09 -9.82 -4.99
N ALA A 172 3.30 -10.37 -4.88
CA ALA A 172 3.63 -11.23 -3.76
C ALA A 172 3.83 -10.44 -2.45
N SER A 173 3.32 -10.99 -1.36
CA SER A 173 3.53 -10.45 -0.01
C SER A 173 4.72 -11.07 0.73
N THR A 174 5.38 -12.07 0.14
CA THR A 174 6.56 -12.74 0.69
C THR A 174 7.35 -13.45 -0.42
N CYS A 175 8.60 -13.81 -0.14
CA CYS A 175 9.39 -14.71 -0.99
C CYS A 175 9.47 -16.11 -0.39
N SER A 176 9.47 -17.12 -1.27
CA SER A 176 9.62 -18.53 -0.91
C SER A 176 11.09 -18.91 -0.78
N VAL A 177 11.41 -19.81 0.13
CA VAL A 177 12.80 -20.26 0.36
C VAL A 177 13.17 -21.37 -0.63
N CYS A 178 14.36 -21.27 -1.23
CA CYS A 178 15.03 -22.38 -1.87
C CYS A 178 15.66 -23.28 -0.81
N GLY A 179 14.96 -24.38 -0.50
CA GLY A 179 15.43 -25.37 0.46
C GLY A 179 16.62 -26.19 -0.04
N PRO A 180 17.14 -27.10 0.80
CA PRO A 180 18.30 -27.92 0.47
C PRO A 180 18.17 -28.64 -0.87
N GLY A 181 19.30 -28.77 -1.56
CA GLY A 181 19.39 -29.30 -2.91
C GLY A 181 18.94 -28.33 -4.00
N HIS A 182 18.53 -27.11 -3.67
CA HIS A 182 18.13 -26.08 -4.62
C HIS A 182 18.89 -24.77 -4.42
N TYR A 183 18.88 -23.95 -5.46
CA TYR A 183 19.47 -22.61 -5.45
C TYR A 183 18.52 -21.61 -6.11
N ALA A 184 18.54 -20.37 -5.59
CA ALA A 184 17.76 -19.25 -6.09
C ALA A 184 18.37 -18.70 -7.39
N SER A 185 17.56 -18.51 -8.43
CA SER A 185 18.04 -18.13 -9.76
C SER A 185 17.17 -17.08 -10.46
N ASP A 186 17.72 -16.51 -11.52
CA ASP A 186 16.99 -15.72 -12.51
C ASP A 186 16.22 -16.61 -13.52
N ALA A 187 15.68 -15.98 -14.57
CA ALA A 187 14.95 -16.64 -15.66
C ALA A 187 15.83 -17.56 -16.52
N SER A 188 17.14 -17.29 -16.57
CA SER A 188 18.13 -18.05 -17.35
C SER A 188 18.58 -19.31 -16.62
N GLY A 189 18.28 -19.41 -15.32
CA GLY A 189 18.75 -20.48 -14.44
C GLY A 189 20.09 -20.17 -13.79
N ASP A 190 20.58 -18.93 -13.91
CA ASP A 190 21.81 -18.47 -13.29
C ASP A 190 21.55 -18.09 -11.83
N GLY A 191 22.44 -18.51 -10.94
CA GLY A 191 22.35 -18.21 -9.51
C GLY A 191 22.43 -16.71 -9.25
N VAL A 192 21.45 -16.14 -8.52
CA VAL A 192 21.44 -14.72 -8.17
C VAL A 192 21.29 -14.49 -6.66
N PRO A 193 22.08 -13.56 -6.07
CA PRO A 193 22.05 -13.31 -4.63
C PRO A 193 20.82 -12.51 -4.17
N SER A 194 20.08 -11.91 -5.09
CA SER A 194 18.83 -11.20 -4.83
C SER A 194 17.95 -11.17 -6.09
N MET A 195 16.68 -10.79 -5.93
CA MET A 195 15.71 -10.71 -7.02
C MET A 195 15.46 -12.04 -7.76
N ALA A 196 15.73 -13.18 -7.12
CA ALA A 196 15.49 -14.46 -7.74
C ALA A 196 14.00 -14.67 -8.02
N ILE A 197 13.71 -15.23 -9.19
CA ILE A 197 12.35 -15.51 -9.63
C ILE A 197 12.09 -17.01 -9.68
N ALA A 198 13.11 -17.85 -9.51
CA ALA A 198 12.98 -19.28 -9.62
C ALA A 198 13.88 -20.00 -8.63
N CYS A 199 13.63 -21.31 -8.49
CA CYS A 199 14.38 -22.20 -7.63
C CYS A 199 14.74 -23.46 -8.41
N PHE A 200 16.03 -23.67 -8.67
CA PHE A 200 16.49 -24.80 -9.47
C PHE A 200 17.20 -25.83 -8.62
N LYS A 201 17.09 -27.09 -9.02
CA LYS A 201 17.84 -28.18 -8.41
C LYS A 201 19.33 -28.02 -8.70
N CYS A 202 20.17 -28.27 -7.72
CA CYS A 202 21.59 -28.41 -7.94
C CYS A 202 21.87 -29.48 -9.01
N PRO A 203 22.71 -29.21 -10.02
CA PRO A 203 23.14 -30.21 -10.97
C PRO A 203 23.78 -31.42 -10.28
N ALA A 204 23.77 -32.58 -10.95
CA ALA A 204 24.52 -33.74 -10.47
C ALA A 204 26.01 -33.36 -10.29
N GLY A 205 26.64 -33.88 -9.25
CA GLY A 205 27.98 -33.48 -8.86
C GLY A 205 28.08 -32.26 -7.95
N LYS A 206 26.97 -31.53 -7.77
CA LYS A 206 26.87 -30.40 -6.85
C LYS A 206 25.79 -30.62 -5.79
N TYR A 207 25.88 -29.86 -4.71
CA TYR A 207 24.95 -29.92 -3.58
C TYR A 207 24.73 -28.55 -2.93
N HIS A 208 23.66 -28.44 -2.14
CA HIS A 208 23.39 -27.30 -1.29
C HIS A 208 22.69 -27.77 -0.02
N ASP A 209 23.26 -27.54 1.16
CA ASP A 209 22.76 -28.07 2.45
C ASP A 209 21.87 -27.08 3.21
N GLY A 210 21.85 -25.80 2.82
CA GLY A 210 21.00 -24.75 3.40
C GLY A 210 20.20 -23.96 2.36
N THR A 211 20.18 -22.64 2.51
CA THR A 211 19.58 -21.67 1.58
C THR A 211 20.66 -20.87 0.86
N GLY A 212 20.54 -20.67 -0.44
CA GLY A 212 21.50 -19.88 -1.19
C GLY A 212 21.22 -19.85 -2.68
N TYR A 213 22.18 -19.35 -3.45
CA TYR A 213 22.06 -19.12 -4.89
C TYR A 213 23.12 -19.86 -5.72
N GLU A 214 24.03 -20.59 -5.07
CA GLU A 214 25.08 -21.37 -5.73
C GLU A 214 25.21 -22.76 -5.12
N CYS A 215 25.32 -23.78 -5.98
CA CYS A 215 25.60 -25.13 -5.52
C CYS A 215 27.11 -25.38 -5.40
N SER A 216 27.51 -25.98 -4.29
CA SER A 216 28.89 -26.40 -4.03
C SER A 216 29.21 -27.70 -4.76
N SER A 217 30.41 -27.83 -5.32
CA SER A 217 30.84 -29.08 -5.95
C SER A 217 31.16 -30.16 -4.92
N CYS A 218 30.89 -31.42 -5.26
CA CYS A 218 31.37 -32.55 -4.48
C CYS A 218 32.89 -32.65 -4.56
N ALA A 219 33.52 -32.86 -3.40
CA ALA A 219 34.95 -33.16 -3.33
C ALA A 219 35.26 -34.49 -4.03
N ALA A 220 36.49 -34.64 -4.50
CA ALA A 220 36.97 -35.88 -5.14
C ALA A 220 36.67 -37.11 -4.28
N GLY A 221 36.26 -38.21 -4.91
CA GLY A 221 35.81 -39.42 -4.21
C GLY A 221 34.39 -39.34 -3.63
N LYS A 222 33.64 -38.27 -3.87
CA LYS A 222 32.20 -38.16 -3.59
C LYS A 222 31.40 -37.84 -4.86
N PHE A 223 30.10 -38.11 -4.84
CA PHE A 223 29.16 -37.81 -5.92
C PHE A 223 27.82 -37.33 -5.34
N SER A 224 27.02 -36.64 -6.15
CA SER A 224 25.63 -36.30 -5.81
C SER A 224 24.72 -36.47 -7.02
N SER A 225 23.48 -36.89 -6.78
CA SER A 225 22.41 -36.81 -7.78
C SER A 225 21.90 -35.38 -7.91
N GLN A 226 21.22 -35.06 -9.01
CA GLN A 226 20.55 -33.77 -9.18
C GLN A 226 19.59 -33.50 -8.00
N GLY A 227 19.66 -32.29 -7.45
CA GLY A 227 18.83 -31.88 -6.33
C GLY A 227 19.27 -32.43 -4.97
N SER A 228 20.48 -32.99 -4.86
CA SER A 228 20.97 -33.49 -3.57
C SER A 228 21.35 -32.37 -2.63
N ALA A 229 20.98 -32.52 -1.36
CA ALA A 229 21.41 -31.64 -0.28
C ALA A 229 22.83 -31.92 0.20
N ASN A 230 23.43 -33.06 -0.17
CA ASN A 230 24.74 -33.51 0.31
C ASN A 230 25.48 -34.35 -0.74
N CYS A 231 26.79 -34.51 -0.57
CA CYS A 231 27.60 -35.44 -1.36
C CYS A 231 27.78 -36.78 -0.66
N THR A 232 27.60 -37.86 -1.41
CA THR A 232 27.75 -39.25 -0.96
C THR A 232 29.11 -39.79 -1.39
N ALA A 233 29.81 -40.52 -0.51
CA ALA A 233 31.08 -41.16 -0.87
C ALA A 233 30.88 -42.23 -1.95
N CYS A 234 31.84 -42.34 -2.87
CA CYS A 234 31.86 -43.44 -3.83
C CYS A 234 32.03 -44.79 -3.09
N SER A 235 31.27 -45.82 -3.49
CA SER A 235 31.42 -47.17 -2.95
C SER A 235 32.79 -47.76 -3.32
N GLY A 236 33.31 -48.68 -2.51
CA GLY A 236 34.63 -49.30 -2.72
C GLY A 236 34.81 -49.85 -4.14
N GLY A 237 35.88 -49.43 -4.80
CA GLY A 237 36.18 -49.77 -6.21
C GLY A 237 35.62 -48.79 -7.26
N LYS A 238 34.85 -47.76 -6.86
CA LYS A 238 34.41 -46.66 -7.72
C LYS A 238 35.04 -45.35 -7.26
N TYR A 239 35.39 -44.46 -8.18
CA TYR A 239 35.95 -43.15 -7.85
C TYR A 239 35.37 -42.08 -8.78
N SER A 240 35.14 -40.88 -8.24
CA SER A 240 34.94 -39.65 -9.03
C SER A 240 36.30 -38.95 -9.15
N PRO A 241 36.95 -38.96 -10.33
CA PRO A 241 38.33 -38.48 -10.50
C PRO A 241 38.48 -36.97 -10.37
N SER A 242 37.39 -36.22 -10.48
CA SER A 242 37.36 -34.76 -10.49
C SER A 242 36.35 -34.23 -9.49
N THR A 243 36.51 -32.98 -9.09
CA THR A 243 35.46 -32.25 -8.37
C THR A 243 34.23 -32.11 -9.26
N GLY A 244 33.07 -32.54 -8.75
CA GLY A 244 31.80 -32.57 -9.46
C GLY A 244 31.20 -33.96 -9.59
#